data_AF-A0A1B1N1V7-F1
#
_entry.id   AF-A0A1B1N1V7-F1
#
_cell.length_a   1.000
_cell.length_b   1.000
_cell.length_c   1.000
_cell.angle_alpha   90.00
_cell.angle_beta   90.00
_cell.angle_gamma   90.00
#
_symmetry.space_group_name_H-M   'P 1'
#
loop_
_entity.id
_entity.type
_entity.pdbx_description
1 polymer ?
#
loop_
_entity_poly.entity_id
_entity_poly.type
_entity_poly.pdbx_seq_one_letter_code
_entity_poly.pdbx_strand_id
1 'polypeptide(L)'
;MARTKGKMSREEAGRLGGQATAKNHGKEFYQEIGSKGGLATSKSHDREFYQEIGQKGGSATAESHNKEFYREIGRKGGQSRGNNNE
;
A
#
# COMPACT_ATOMS: atom_id res chain seq x y z
N MET A 1 20.33 41.81 -12.56
CA MET A 1 19.27 40.82 -12.23
C MET A 1 19.92 39.46 -12.09
N ALA A 2 19.99 38.90 -10.88
CA ALA A 2 20.61 37.61 -10.64
C ALA A 2 19.71 36.49 -11.22
N ARG A 3 20.26 35.71 -12.15
CA ARG A 3 19.61 34.55 -12.77
C ARG A 3 19.36 33.51 -11.67
N THR A 4 18.12 33.36 -11.20
CA THR A 4 17.72 32.18 -10.44
C THR A 4 17.76 30.99 -11.39
N LYS A 5 18.92 30.32 -11.48
CA LYS A 5 19.02 28.97 -12.04
C LYS A 5 17.88 28.14 -11.44
N GLY A 6 17.02 27.60 -12.31
CA GLY A 6 15.77 26.93 -11.94
C GLY A 6 15.98 25.97 -10.77
N LYS A 7 15.38 26.32 -9.63
CA LYS A 7 15.34 25.42 -8.47
C LYS A 7 14.37 24.30 -8.82
N MET A 8 14.85 23.06 -8.77
CA MET A 8 14.02 21.86 -8.88
C MET A 8 12.85 21.92 -7.90
N SER A 9 11.65 21.51 -8.33
CA SER A 9 10.49 21.45 -7.44
C SER A 9 10.64 20.33 -6.40
N ARG A 10 9.88 20.38 -5.30
CA ARG A 10 9.91 19.32 -4.28
C ARG A 10 9.41 17.99 -4.82
N GLU A 11 8.40 18.05 -5.67
CA GLU A 11 7.80 16.91 -6.36
C GLU A 11 8.82 16.28 -7.31
N GLU A 12 9.53 17.11 -8.08
CA GLU A 12 10.57 16.64 -9.00
C GLU A 12 11.75 16.01 -8.24
N ALA A 13 12.18 16.62 -7.14
CA ALA A 13 13.20 16.04 -6.27
C ALA A 13 12.75 14.70 -5.66
N GLY A 14 11.50 14.61 -5.20
CA GLY A 14 10.93 13.38 -4.65
C GLY A 14 10.84 12.26 -5.70
N ARG A 15 10.40 12.60 -6.92
CA ARG A 15 10.35 11.66 -8.05
C ARG A 15 11.73 11.13 -8.40
N LEU A 16 12.73 12.00 -8.52
CA LEU A 16 14.10 11.60 -8.84
C LEU A 16 14.73 10.76 -7.73
N GLY A 17 14.49 11.10 -6.46
CA GLY A 17 14.91 10.29 -5.32
C GLY A 17 14.30 8.89 -5.35
N GLY A 18 12.99 8.79 -5.59
CA GLY A 18 12.31 7.50 -5.73
C GLY A 18 12.84 6.65 -6.88
N GLN A 19 13.10 7.27 -8.05
CA GLN A 19 13.70 6.58 -9.20
C GLN A 19 15.12 6.09 -8.92
N ALA A 20 15.94 6.89 -8.23
CA ALA A 20 17.29 6.48 -7.83
C ALA A 20 17.25 5.29 -6.86
N THR A 21 16.38 5.34 -5.85
CA THR A 21 16.17 4.24 -4.89
C THR A 21 15.71 2.97 -5.61
N ALA A 22 14.72 3.07 -6.49
CA ALA A 22 14.20 1.92 -7.24
C ALA A 22 15.25 1.27 -8.16
N LYS A 23 16.21 2.05 -8.68
CA LYS A 23 17.31 1.55 -9.50
C LYS A 23 18.39 0.84 -8.68
N ASN A 24 18.61 1.28 -7.44
CA ASN A 24 19.72 0.84 -6.60
C ASN A 24 19.36 -0.32 -5.65
N HIS A 25 18.06 -0.61 -5.45
CA HIS A 25 17.61 -1.57 -4.46
C HIS A 25 16.75 -2.69 -5.07
N GLY A 26 16.98 -3.91 -4.60
CA GLY A 26 16.25 -5.12 -4.97
C GLY A 26 15.03 -5.39 -4.07
N LYS A 27 14.39 -6.55 -4.29
CA LYS A 27 13.18 -6.97 -3.58
C LYS A 27 13.39 -7.06 -2.07
N GLU A 28 14.53 -7.58 -1.65
CA GLU A 28 14.89 -7.83 -0.24
C GLU A 28 14.89 -6.52 0.56
N PHE A 29 15.39 -5.44 -0.02
CA PHE A 29 15.38 -4.11 0.59
C PHE A 29 13.94 -3.65 0.88
N TYR A 30 13.04 -3.78 -0.08
CA TYR A 30 11.64 -3.37 0.08
C TYR A 30 10.89 -4.26 1.09
N GLN A 31 11.20 -5.55 1.12
CA GLN A 31 10.67 -6.47 2.13
C GLN A 31 11.13 -6.08 3.54
N GLU A 32 12.42 -5.76 3.71
CA GLU A 32 12.97 -5.37 4.99
C GLU A 32 12.35 -4.06 5.51
N ILE A 33 12.27 -3.02 4.69
CA ILE A 33 11.67 -1.74 5.11
C ILE A 33 10.17 -1.88 5.37
N GLY A 34 9.47 -2.72 4.59
CA GLY A 34 8.06 -3.02 4.81
C GLY A 34 7.83 -3.75 6.13
N SER A 35 8.68 -4.74 6.44
CA SER A 35 8.64 -5.48 7.70
C SER A 35 8.92 -4.57 8.90
N LYS A 36 9.95 -3.71 8.81
CA LYS A 36 10.27 -2.71 9.84
C LYS A 36 9.11 -1.74 10.07
N GLY A 37 8.49 -1.24 9.00
CA GLY A 37 7.31 -0.38 9.09
C GLY A 37 6.13 -1.09 9.77
N GLY A 38 5.82 -2.32 9.36
CA GLY A 38 4.77 -3.13 9.97
C GLY A 38 4.99 -3.38 11.46
N LEU A 39 6.23 -3.71 11.86
CA LEU A 39 6.59 -3.91 13.27
C LEU A 39 6.47 -2.61 14.09
N ALA A 40 6.88 -1.48 13.53
CA ALA A 40 6.75 -0.19 14.21
C ALA A 40 5.28 0.16 14.44
N THR A 41 4.43 -0.03 13.42
CA THR A 41 2.98 0.18 13.51
C THR A 41 2.36 -0.76 14.54
N SER A 42 2.65 -2.06 14.49
CA SER A 42 2.06 -3.04 15.43
C SER A 42 2.49 -2.84 16.88
N LYS A 43 3.68 -2.27 17.12
CA LYS A 43 4.12 -1.88 18.46
C LYS A 43 3.45 -0.62 18.99
N SER A 44 3.04 0.28 18.09
CA SER A 44 2.53 1.61 18.46
C SER A 44 1.00 1.66 18.55
N HIS A 45 0.31 0.66 18.01
CA HIS A 45 -1.14 0.65 17.87
C HIS A 45 -1.78 -0.60 18.49
N ASP A 46 -2.98 -0.40 19.01
CA ASP A 46 -3.80 -1.42 19.68
C ASP A 46 -4.86 -2.00 18.74
N ARG A 47 -5.74 -2.81 19.32
CA ARG A 47 -6.82 -3.48 18.59
C ARG A 47 -7.82 -2.48 18.03
N GLU A 48 -8.19 -1.45 18.79
CA GLU A 48 -9.15 -0.42 18.35
C GLU A 48 -8.67 0.26 17.07
N PHE A 49 -7.37 0.61 16.98
CA PHE A 49 -6.80 1.20 15.76
C PHE A 49 -7.04 0.31 14.52
N TYR A 50 -6.75 -0.99 14.62
CA TYR A 50 -6.93 -1.91 13.50
C TYR A 50 -8.41 -2.12 13.13
N GLN A 51 -9.30 -2.09 14.12
CA GLN A 51 -10.74 -2.16 13.89
C GLN A 51 -11.25 -0.92 13.14
N GLU A 52 -10.80 0.27 13.55
CA GLU A 52 -11.21 1.52 12.94
C GLU A 52 -10.77 1.59 11.46
N ILE A 53 -9.50 1.27 11.15
CA ILE A 53 -9.02 1.28 9.76
C ILE A 53 -9.70 0.19 8.92
N GLY A 54 -10.02 -0.96 9.51
CA GLY A 54 -10.77 -2.02 8.86
C GLY A 54 -12.20 -1.59 8.52
N GLN A 55 -12.87 -0.93 9.47
CA GLN A 55 -14.21 -0.36 9.25
C GLN A 55 -14.19 0.69 8.14
N LYS A 56 -13.24 1.64 8.20
CA LYS A 56 -13.08 2.68 7.15
C LYS A 56 -12.88 2.07 5.77
N GLY A 57 -12.00 1.08 5.64
CA GLY A 57 -11.77 0.37 4.37
C GLY A 57 -13.00 -0.38 3.88
N GLY A 58 -13.73 -1.03 4.78
CA GLY A 58 -14.99 -1.72 4.47
C GLY A 58 -16.08 -0.77 3.99
N SER A 59 -16.27 0.36 4.68
CA SER A 59 -17.24 1.40 4.30
C SER A 59 -16.93 2.00 2.93
N ALA A 60 -15.66 2.39 2.68
CA ALA A 60 -15.26 2.93 1.38
C ALA A 60 -15.49 1.92 0.23
N THR A 61 -15.23 0.64 0.48
CA THR A 61 -15.50 -0.44 -0.47
C THR A 61 -17.00 -0.58 -0.73
N ALA A 62 -17.82 -0.55 0.33
CA ALA A 62 -19.27 -0.69 0.22
C ALA A 62 -19.93 0.49 -0.51
N GLU A 63 -19.40 1.70 -0.34
CA GLU A 63 -19.87 2.89 -1.06
C GLU A 63 -19.51 2.85 -2.54
N SER A 64 -18.35 2.27 -2.89
CA SER A 64 -17.81 2.32 -4.26
C SER A 64 -18.22 1.14 -5.14
N HIS A 65 -18.75 0.05 -4.55
CA HIS A 65 -18.95 -1.21 -5.27
C HIS A 65 -20.37 -1.78 -5.17
N ASN A 66 -20.76 -2.51 -6.21
CA ASN A 66 -22.09 -3.12 -6.33
C ASN A 66 -22.07 -4.64 -6.05
N LYS A 67 -23.23 -5.27 -6.15
CA LYS A 67 -23.38 -6.72 -5.90
C LYS A 67 -22.49 -7.61 -6.79
N GLU A 68 -22.18 -7.20 -8.02
CA GLU A 68 -21.32 -7.98 -8.92
C GLU A 68 -19.88 -8.06 -8.40
N PHE A 69 -19.35 -6.94 -7.90
CA PHE A 69 -18.04 -6.91 -7.27
C PHE A 69 -17.94 -7.92 -6.11
N TYR A 70 -18.94 -7.96 -5.24
CA TYR A 70 -18.98 -8.91 -4.12
C TYR A 70 -19.09 -10.37 -4.57
N ARG A 71 -19.84 -10.64 -5.65
CA ARG A 71 -19.88 -11.97 -6.28
C ARG A 71 -18.51 -12.38 -6.81
N GLU A 72 -17.82 -11.47 -7.50
CA GLU A 72 -16.51 -11.75 -8.10
C GLU A 72 -15.46 -12.06 -7.03
N ILE A 73 -15.34 -11.23 -5.98
CA ILE A 73 -14.37 -11.48 -4.90
C ILE A 73 -14.70 -12.75 -4.13
N GLY A 74 -15.99 -13.07 -3.95
CA GLY A 74 -16.44 -14.32 -3.34
C GLY A 74 -16.04 -15.54 -4.17
N ARG A 75 -16.24 -15.48 -5.50
CA ARG A 75 -15.82 -16.53 -6.44
C ARG A 75 -14.31 -16.73 -6.40
N LYS A 76 -13.53 -15.64 -6.50
CA LYS A 76 -12.06 -15.69 -6.42
C LYS A 76 -11.58 -16.33 -5.11
N GLY A 77 -12.16 -15.93 -3.97
CA GLY A 77 -11.84 -16.49 -2.67
C GLY A 77 -12.20 -17.98 -2.54
N GLY A 78 -13.29 -18.42 -3.16
CA GLY A 78 -13.67 -19.83 -3.24
C GLY A 78 -12.69 -20.66 -4.08
N GLN A 79 -12.30 -20.16 -5.26
CA GLN A 79 -11.34 -20.83 -6.15
C GLN A 79 -9.96 -20.99 -5.50
N SER A 80 -9.46 -19.95 -4.82
CA SER A 80 -8.17 -20.03 -4.10
C SER A 80 -8.17 -21.07 -2.98
N ARG A 81 -9.32 -21.39 -2.39
CA ARG A 81 -9.44 -22.45 -1.37
C ARG A 81 -9.59 -23.84 -2.00
N GLY A 82 -10.29 -23.94 -3.12
CA GLY A 82 -10.45 -25.19 -3.86
C GLY A 82 -9.13 -25.72 -4.45
N ASN A 83 -8.32 -24.82 -5.01
CA ASN A 83 -7.05 -25.19 -5.68
C ASN A 83 -5.93 -25.61 -4.71
N ASN A 84 -6.11 -25.46 -3.40
CA ASN A 84 -5.12 -25.92 -2.40
C ASN A 84 -5.38 -27.37 -1.93
N ASN A 85 -6.42 -28.03 -2.47
CA ASN A 85 -6.85 -29.39 -2.12
C ASN A 85 -6.70 -30.40 -3.29
N GLU A 86 -5.94 -30.05 -4.34
CA GLU A 86 -5.51 -30.94 -5.44
C GLU A 86 -3.98 -31.10 -5.42
#